data_AF-A0A4R1C106-F1
#
_entry.id   AF-A0A4R1C106-F1
#
_cell.length_a   1.000
_cell.length_b   1.000
_cell.length_c   1.000
_cell.angle_alpha   90.00
_cell.angle_beta   90.00
_cell.angle_gamma   90.00
#
_symmetry.space_group_name_H-M   'P 1'
#
loop_
_entity.id
_entity.type
_entity.pdbx_description
1 polymer ?
#
loop_
_entity_poly.entity_id
_entity_poly.type
_entity_poly.pdbx_seq_one_letter_code
_entity_poly.pdbx_strand_id
1 'polypeptide(L)'
;MATDNISRLTLRDRVEPSLRDGDWWPESRVLEDELSHLFALWPPSAGEITRVLYSPPDWDDHPRSAPVPGRRVKTGSFPRDDTHQLVLVMRTGRRLAIGVIPPGTAAGEAAELLAAR
;
A
#
# COMPACT_ATOMS: atom_id res chain seq x y z
N MET A 1 -17.85 -17.32 -14.38
CA MET A 1 -17.22 -16.01 -14.60
C MET A 1 -15.86 -16.10 -13.92
N ALA A 2 -14.79 -16.27 -14.69
CA ALA A 2 -13.45 -16.40 -14.10
C ALA A 2 -13.11 -15.03 -13.50
N THR A 3 -12.98 -14.95 -12.18
CA THR A 3 -12.40 -13.78 -11.53
C THR A 3 -10.95 -13.75 -11.96
N ASP A 4 -10.63 -12.91 -12.93
CA ASP A 4 -9.26 -12.54 -13.24
C ASP A 4 -8.64 -12.08 -11.91
N ASN A 5 -7.64 -12.82 -11.40
CA ASN A 5 -7.02 -12.53 -10.12
C ASN A 5 -6.09 -11.33 -10.31
N ILE A 6 -6.67 -10.13 -10.38
CA ILE A 6 -5.91 -8.89 -10.52
C ILE A 6 -5.01 -8.76 -9.29
N SER A 7 -3.70 -8.74 -9.52
CA SER A 7 -2.75 -8.37 -8.47
C SER A 7 -3.11 -6.96 -8.00
N ARG A 8 -3.55 -6.83 -6.75
CA ARG A 8 -3.97 -5.55 -6.16
C ARG A 8 -2.80 -4.62 -5.85
N LEU A 9 -1.55 -5.06 -6.08
CA LEU A 9 -0.32 -4.32 -5.89
C LEU A 9 0.50 -4.32 -7.18
N THR A 10 0.94 -3.14 -7.60
CA THR A 10 1.95 -2.95 -8.64
C THR A 10 3.13 -2.19 -8.05
N LEU A 11 4.34 -2.65 -8.33
CA LEU A 11 5.58 -1.91 -8.06
C LEU A 11 6.18 -1.43 -9.38
N ARG A 12 6.70 -0.21 -9.38
CA ARG A 12 7.36 0.40 -10.53
C ARG A 12 8.86 0.10 -10.49
N ASP A 13 9.46 -0.03 -11.67
CA ASP A 13 10.91 -0.17 -11.77
C ASP A 13 11.57 1.18 -11.44
N ARG A 14 12.64 1.15 -10.65
CA ARG A 14 13.35 2.34 -10.16
C ARG A 14 14.40 2.85 -11.14
N VAL A 15 14.39 2.38 -12.38
CA VAL A 15 15.28 2.89 -13.43
C VAL A 15 15.03 4.38 -13.69
N GLU A 16 13.81 4.87 -13.47
CA GLU A 16 13.44 6.28 -13.66
C GLU A 16 13.02 6.96 -12.34
N PRO A 17 13.32 8.27 -12.15
CA PRO A 17 12.80 9.04 -11.04
C PRO A 17 11.27 9.15 -11.13
N SER A 18 10.56 8.47 -10.23
CA SER A 18 9.10 8.51 -10.13
C SER A 18 8.64 9.13 -8.81
N LEU A 19 7.48 9.77 -8.83
CA LEU A 19 6.86 10.35 -7.62
C LEU A 19 6.33 9.25 -6.68
N ARG A 20 5.99 8.09 -7.23
CA ARG A 20 5.47 6.90 -6.53
C ARG A 20 6.26 5.68 -6.98
N ASP A 21 6.56 4.79 -6.05
CA ASP A 21 7.24 3.52 -6.26
C ASP A 21 6.28 2.37 -6.64
N GLY A 22 4.98 2.63 -6.58
CA GLY A 22 3.94 1.65 -6.87
C GLY A 22 2.56 2.15 -6.50
N ASP A 23 1.56 1.33 -6.76
CA ASP A 23 0.16 1.59 -6.44
C ASP A 23 -0.49 0.31 -5.90
N TRP A 24 -1.44 0.48 -5.00
CA TRP A 24 -2.13 -0.59 -4.32
C TRP A 24 -3.61 -0.27 -4.16
N TRP A 25 -4.44 -1.27 -4.42
CA TRP A 25 -5.89 -1.21 -4.30
C TRP A 25 -6.32 -2.07 -3.09
N PRO A 26 -6.51 -1.53 -1.88
CA PRO A 26 -7.06 -2.28 -0.74
C PRO A 26 -8.48 -2.77 -1.02
N GLU A 27 -8.94 -3.80 -0.32
CA GLU A 27 -10.33 -4.30 -0.43
C GLU A 27 -11.32 -3.49 0.43
N SER A 28 -10.84 -2.93 1.53
CA SER A 28 -11.62 -2.17 2.50
C SER A 28 -10.88 -0.94 3.00
N ARG A 29 -11.51 -0.20 3.92
CA ARG A 29 -10.91 0.95 4.61
C ARG A 29 -10.41 0.60 6.02
N VAL A 30 -10.28 -0.69 6.36
CA VAL A 30 -9.74 -1.15 7.66
C VAL A 30 -8.24 -1.40 7.51
N LEU A 31 -7.42 -0.43 7.91
CA LEU A 31 -5.97 -0.43 7.75
C LEU A 31 -5.31 -1.64 8.42
N GLU A 32 -5.74 -2.06 9.61
CA GLU A 32 -5.12 -3.23 10.28
C GLU A 32 -5.21 -4.50 9.42
N ASP A 33 -6.36 -4.77 8.81
CA ASP A 33 -6.59 -5.95 7.97
C ASP A 33 -5.85 -5.81 6.63
N GLU A 34 -5.95 -4.63 6.02
CA GLU A 34 -5.36 -4.37 4.71
C GLU A 34 -3.83 -4.37 4.76
N LEU A 35 -3.20 -3.97 5.87
CA LEU A 35 -1.76 -4.11 6.04
C LEU A 35 -1.30 -5.57 6.14
N SER A 36 -2.09 -6.46 6.74
CA SER A 36 -1.79 -7.89 6.72
C SER A 36 -1.77 -8.42 5.29
N HIS A 37 -2.76 -8.05 4.47
CA HIS A 37 -2.85 -8.43 3.06
C HIS A 37 -1.71 -7.84 2.22
N LEU A 38 -1.41 -6.55 2.38
CA LEU A 38 -0.31 -5.89 1.68
C LEU A 38 1.03 -6.59 1.97
N PHE A 39 1.30 -6.95 3.23
CA PHE A 39 2.52 -7.65 3.60
C PHE A 39 2.60 -9.06 3.04
N ALA A 40 1.46 -9.76 2.88
CA ALA A 40 1.42 -11.06 2.23
C ALA A 40 1.71 -10.99 0.72
N LEU A 41 1.31 -9.89 0.06
CA LEU A 41 1.60 -9.62 -1.36
C LEU A 41 3.02 -9.06 -1.60
N TRP A 42 3.69 -8.59 -0.55
CA TRP A 42 4.94 -7.86 -0.68
C TRP A 42 6.10 -8.76 -1.12
N PRO A 43 6.78 -8.47 -2.25
CA PRO A 43 7.81 -9.35 -2.76
C PRO A 43 9.07 -9.29 -1.89
N PRO A 44 9.68 -10.44 -1.50
CA PRO A 44 10.90 -10.45 -0.70
C PRO A 44 12.06 -9.66 -1.34
N SER A 45 12.13 -9.60 -2.66
CA SER A 45 13.14 -8.85 -3.42
C SER A 45 13.02 -7.32 -3.26
N ALA A 46 11.84 -6.79 -2.89
CA ALA A 46 11.67 -5.38 -2.57
C ALA A 46 12.18 -5.03 -1.16
N GLY A 47 12.50 -6.04 -0.34
CA GLY A 47 13.07 -5.89 0.99
C GLY A 47 12.03 -5.79 2.11
N GLU A 48 12.52 -5.64 3.34
CA GLU A 48 11.68 -5.69 4.54
C GLU A 48 11.13 -4.30 4.92
N ILE A 49 9.80 -4.19 5.07
CA ILE A 49 9.11 -2.99 5.57
C ILE A 49 9.20 -2.92 7.09
N THR A 50 9.73 -1.86 7.68
CA THR A 50 9.86 -1.73 9.15
C THR A 50 8.82 -0.81 9.78
N ARG A 51 8.26 0.13 9.02
CA ARG A 51 7.21 1.06 9.45
C ARG A 51 6.34 1.46 8.27
N VAL A 52 5.06 1.71 8.52
CA VAL A 52 4.12 2.26 7.53
C VAL A 52 3.66 3.64 7.99
N LEU A 53 3.63 4.60 7.07
CA LEU A 53 2.92 5.86 7.24
C LEU A 53 1.74 5.91 6.29
N TYR A 54 0.62 6.48 6.71
CA TYR A 54 -0.63 6.50 5.92
C TYR A 54 -1.30 7.87 5.96
N SER A 55 -2.11 8.16 4.93
CA SER A 55 -3.04 9.30 4.91
C SER A 55 -4.29 8.94 5.71
N PRO A 56 -4.59 9.59 6.85
CA PRO A 56 -5.70 9.16 7.71
C PRO A 56 -7.07 9.11 7.03
N PRO A 57 -7.44 10.06 6.17
CA PRO A 57 -8.76 10.06 5.55
C PRO A 57 -9.00 8.94 4.53
N ASP A 58 -8.01 8.11 4.22
CA ASP A 58 -8.19 6.89 3.41
C ASP A 58 -8.74 5.71 4.24
N TRP A 59 -8.67 5.78 5.58
CA TRP A 59 -8.92 4.64 6.47
C TRP A 59 -9.96 4.97 7.54
N ASP A 60 -10.69 3.95 7.99
CA ASP A 60 -11.73 4.06 9.02
C ASP A 60 -11.17 3.83 10.43
N ASP A 61 -9.99 3.21 10.54
CA ASP A 61 -9.24 3.00 11.77
C ASP A 61 -7.84 3.66 11.72
N HIS A 62 -7.28 3.90 12.90
CA HIS A 62 -6.01 4.62 13.07
C HIS A 62 -5.06 3.91 14.04
N PRO A 63 -4.66 2.67 13.75
CA PRO A 63 -3.80 1.90 14.65
C PRO A 63 -2.45 2.59 14.85
N ARG A 64 -1.83 2.38 16.03
CA ARG A 64 -0.41 2.72 16.30
C ARG A 64 0.56 1.62 15.85
N SER A 65 0.03 0.42 15.65
CA SER A 65 0.71 -0.72 15.02
C SER A 65 -0.33 -1.70 14.50
N ALA A 66 -0.05 -2.44 13.45
CA ALA A 66 -0.94 -3.46 12.89
C ALA A 66 -0.30 -4.86 12.94
N PRO A 67 -1.10 -5.93 13.09
CA PRO A 67 -0.62 -7.30 12.88
C PRO A 67 -0.28 -7.53 11.40
N VAL A 68 0.83 -8.20 11.15
CA VAL A 68 1.28 -8.62 9.81
C VAL A 68 1.83 -10.05 9.92
N PRO A 69 2.09 -10.77 8.82
CA PRO A 69 2.68 -12.10 8.88
C PRO A 69 3.94 -12.14 9.78
N GLY A 70 3.86 -12.93 10.85
CA GLY A 70 4.96 -13.20 11.78
C GLY A 70 5.33 -12.09 12.77
N ARG A 71 4.70 -10.90 12.74
CA ARG A 71 5.00 -9.82 13.71
C ARG A 71 3.96 -8.69 13.71
N ARG A 72 4.23 -7.62 14.45
CA ARG A 72 3.54 -6.33 14.29
C ARG A 72 4.44 -5.33 13.58
N VAL A 73 3.82 -4.42 12.82
CA VAL A 73 4.51 -3.27 12.21
C VAL A 73 4.01 -1.98 12.86
N LYS A 74 4.92 -1.05 13.17
CA LYS A 74 4.54 0.27 13.66
C LYS A 74 3.91 1.08 12.53
N THR A 75 2.88 1.83 12.87
CA THR A 75 2.17 2.72 11.95
C THR A 75 2.28 4.16 12.42
N GLY A 76 1.99 5.10 11.54
CA GLY A 76 1.85 6.51 11.87
C GLY A 76 1.10 7.24 10.77
N SER A 77 0.48 8.37 11.09
CA SER A 77 -0.25 9.17 10.11
C SER A 77 0.60 10.30 9.55
N PHE A 78 0.32 10.71 8.32
CA PHE A 78 0.75 12.01 7.83
C PHE A 78 -0.03 13.13 8.53
N PRO A 79 0.58 14.32 8.68
CA PRO A 79 -0.12 15.51 9.17
C PRO A 79 -0.98 16.21 8.09
N ARG A 80 -1.13 15.62 6.88
CA ARG A 80 -1.90 16.20 5.76
C ARG A 80 -3.02 15.24 5.38
N ASP A 81 -4.17 15.79 5.02
CA ASP A 81 -5.43 15.04 5.00
C ASP A 81 -5.71 14.24 3.72
N ASP A 82 -4.98 14.37 2.62
CA ASP A 82 -5.45 13.64 1.41
C ASP A 82 -4.38 13.32 0.39
N THR A 83 -3.37 12.56 0.82
CA THR A 83 -2.26 12.22 -0.06
C THR A 83 -2.49 10.94 -0.87
N HIS A 84 -3.58 10.21 -0.59
CA HIS A 84 -3.92 8.91 -1.19
C HIS A 84 -2.69 8.01 -1.35
N GLN A 85 -1.91 7.86 -0.28
CA GLN A 85 -0.66 7.09 -0.31
C GLN A 85 -0.32 6.48 1.05
N LEU A 86 0.47 5.41 0.98
CA LEU A 86 1.32 4.92 2.05
C LEU A 86 2.77 5.31 1.79
N VAL A 87 3.52 5.55 2.86
CA VAL A 87 4.98 5.54 2.81
C VAL A 87 5.50 4.35 3.61
N LEU A 88 6.15 3.43 2.92
CA LEU A 88 6.80 2.26 3.50
C LEU A 88 8.25 2.60 3.83
N VAL A 89 8.61 2.49 5.11
CA VAL A 89 10.00 2.68 5.56
C VAL A 89 10.68 1.33 5.59
N MET A 90 11.66 1.14 4.72
CA MET A 90 12.37 -0.12 4.58
C MET A 90 13.47 -0.26 5.63
N ARG A 91 13.87 -1.49 5.94
CA ARG A 91 14.99 -1.80 6.85
C ARG A 91 16.29 -1.09 6.47
N THR A 92 16.49 -0.85 5.17
CA THR A 92 17.63 -0.12 4.60
C THR A 92 17.59 1.38 4.82
N GLY A 93 16.52 1.92 5.41
CA GLY A 93 16.27 3.36 5.54
C GLY A 93 15.64 4.01 4.31
N ARG A 94 15.52 3.28 3.19
CA ARG A 94 14.79 3.73 2.00
C ARG A 94 13.31 3.93 2.33
N ARG A 95 12.70 4.92 1.67
CA ARG A 95 11.25 5.15 1.71
C ARG A 95 10.67 4.83 0.34
N LEU A 96 9.57 4.09 0.34
CA LEU A 96 8.80 3.79 -0.85
C LEU A 96 7.42 4.46 -0.73
N ALA A 97 7.03 5.26 -1.71
CA ALA A 97 5.70 5.86 -1.77
C ALA A 97 4.77 4.96 -2.60
N ILE A 98 3.74 4.40 -1.97
CA ILE A 98 2.76 3.54 -2.62
C ILE A 98 1.44 4.30 -2.70
N GLY A 99 0.91 4.50 -3.91
CA GLY A 99 -0.42 5.06 -4.08
C GLY A 99 -1.51 4.15 -3.54
N VAL A 100 -2.54 4.74 -2.94
CA VAL A 100 -3.73 4.02 -2.50
C VAL A 100 -4.86 4.36 -3.47
N ILE A 101 -5.39 3.34 -4.13
CA ILE A 101 -6.62 3.46 -4.94
C ILE A 101 -7.80 3.20 -3.99
N PRO A 102 -8.81 4.08 -3.89
CA PRO A 102 -9.94 3.85 -3.00
C PRO A 102 -10.58 2.47 -3.21
N PRO A 103 -10.97 1.75 -2.14
CA PRO A 103 -11.55 0.40 -2.28
C PRO A 103 -12.87 0.41 -3.07
N GLY A 104 -13.60 1.53 -3.06
CA GLY A 104 -14.82 1.73 -3.84
C GLY A 104 -14.62 2.03 -5.34
N THR A 105 -13.37 2.16 -5.82
CA THR A 105 -13.07 2.35 -7.24
C THR A 105 -13.55 1.14 -8.05
N ALA A 106 -14.16 1.38 -9.21
CA ALA A 106 -14.65 0.30 -10.07
C ALA A 106 -13.50 -0.61 -10.53
N ALA A 107 -13.71 -1.92 -10.58
CA ALA A 107 -12.63 -2.88 -10.83
C ALA A 107 -11.87 -2.64 -12.15
N GLY A 108 -12.57 -2.23 -13.22
CA GLY A 108 -11.93 -1.88 -14.49
C GLY A 108 -11.03 -0.65 -14.37
N GLU A 109 -11.50 0.40 -13.70
CA GLU A 109 -10.73 1.61 -13.44
C GLU A 109 -9.52 1.33 -12.53
N ALA A 110 -9.71 0.54 -11.47
CA ALA A 110 -8.60 0.13 -10.61
C ALA A 110 -7.55 -0.68 -11.36
N ALA A 111 -7.98 -1.57 -12.26
CA ALA A 111 -7.07 -2.33 -13.12
C ALA A 111 -6.25 -1.42 -14.05
N GLU A 112 -6.89 -0.41 -14.64
CA GLU A 112 -6.21 0.59 -15.49
C GLU A 112 -5.18 1.40 -14.68
N LEU A 113 -5.56 1.88 -13.49
CA LEU A 113 -4.66 2.62 -12.60
C LEU A 113 -3.46 1.75 -12.16
N LEU A 114 -3.69 0.48 -11.82
CA LEU A 114 -2.63 -0.46 -11.46
C LEU A 114 -1.71 -0.82 -12.65
N ALA A 115 -2.22 -0.75 -13.88
CA ALA A 115 -1.46 -1.04 -15.10
C ALA A 115 -0.64 0.15 -15.62
N ALA A 116 -0.97 1.38 -15.20
CA ALA A 116 -0.25 2.58 -15.58
C ALA A 116 1.12 2.62 -14.87
N ARG A 117 2.20 2.24 -15.56
CA ARG A 117 3.58 2.14 -15.03
C ARG A 117 4.45 3.35 -15.35
#